data_AF-A0A6P4YQ94-F1
#
_entry.id   AF-A0A6P4YQ94-F1
#
_cell.length_a   1.000
_cell.length_b   1.000
_cell.length_c   1.000
_cell.angle_alpha   90.00
_cell.angle_beta   90.00
_cell.angle_gamma   90.00
#
_symmetry.space_group_name_H-M   'P 1'
#
loop_
_entity.id
_entity.type
_entity.pdbx_description
1 polymer ?
#
loop_
_entity_poly.entity_id
_entity_poly.type
_entity_poly.pdbx_seq_one_letter_code
_entity_poly.pdbx_strand_id
1 'polypeptide(L)'
;MLFSVVNLCFVLGVLVRVSSGDDHEEGKTDLGQFISFPDLSMCSSGALLQAVMADLMRRMSEMENTVRPQAALITELEDRVRSLEEQLVQERTTRARLEGRVNTTQAGLTLVQDTSARQGEMAGKLKSDLCRATPKLGRLFHQKSSAGHYKYDLEEAKHACAVRNATLASYHQLYEAWQDGLDVCACAWLSDGTARYPTQTARSGCGNKVDIINCGDHTPNDAWCFREMANCG
;
A
#
# COMPACT_ATOMS: atom_id res chain seq x y z
N MET A 1 38.30 39.79 -29.10
CA MET A 1 39.74 40.08 -29.33
C MET A 1 39.90 40.53 -30.78
N LEU A 2 39.48 41.76 -31.10
CA LEU A 2 39.29 42.28 -32.46
C LEU A 2 40.12 43.56 -32.70
N PHE A 3 41.26 43.69 -32.02
CA PHE A 3 42.21 44.78 -32.17
C PHE A 3 43.61 44.19 -32.27
N SER A 4 44.09 43.90 -33.49
CA SER A 4 45.55 43.72 -33.74
C SER A 4 45.97 43.61 -35.21
N VAL A 5 45.18 44.06 -36.19
CA VAL A 5 45.61 44.04 -37.61
C VAL A 5 45.79 45.45 -38.21
N VAL A 6 45.72 46.51 -37.39
CA VAL A 6 45.80 47.90 -37.86
C VAL A 6 47.24 48.46 -37.88
N ASN A 7 48.29 47.63 -37.76
CA ASN A 7 49.64 48.17 -37.62
C ASN A 7 50.75 47.37 -38.32
N LEU A 8 50.63 47.18 -39.64
CA LEU A 8 51.76 46.79 -40.49
C LEU A 8 51.72 47.43 -41.89
N CYS A 9 51.26 48.68 -42.00
CA CYS A 9 51.39 49.51 -43.22
C CYS A 9 51.93 50.93 -42.93
N PHE A 10 52.66 51.11 -41.83
CA PHE A 10 53.26 52.41 -41.46
C PHE A 10 54.78 52.44 -41.74
N VAL A 11 55.22 52.23 -42.99
CA VAL A 11 56.63 52.48 -43.41
C VAL A 11 56.76 53.22 -44.75
N LEU A 12 55.69 53.48 -45.52
CA LEU A 12 55.81 54.31 -46.72
C LEU A 12 54.77 55.43 -46.70
N GLY A 13 55.29 56.65 -46.56
CA GLY A 13 54.53 57.87 -46.33
C GLY A 13 53.54 58.20 -47.43
N VAL A 14 52.26 58.13 -47.10
CA VAL A 14 51.20 58.87 -47.79
C VAL A 14 50.43 59.66 -46.74
N LEU A 15 50.58 60.97 -46.85
CA LEU A 15 49.90 61.98 -46.04
C LEU A 15 48.45 62.06 -46.55
N VAL A 16 47.52 61.32 -45.91
CA VAL A 16 46.08 61.48 -46.19
C VAL A 16 45.54 62.54 -45.25
N ARG A 17 45.33 63.75 -45.79
CA ARG A 17 44.63 64.84 -45.13
C ARG A 17 43.13 64.51 -45.13
N VAL A 18 42.54 64.28 -43.97
CA VAL A 18 41.08 64.26 -43.78
C VAL A 18 40.61 65.71 -43.68
N SER A 19 39.72 66.13 -44.58
CA SER A 19 39.11 67.45 -44.62
C SER A 19 37.80 67.44 -43.82
N SER A 20 37.65 68.35 -42.86
CA SER A 20 36.35 68.85 -42.41
C SER A 20 36.44 70.37 -42.18
N GLY A 21 35.67 71.14 -42.95
CA GLY A 21 35.09 72.44 -42.59
C GLY A 21 36.00 73.60 -42.13
N ASP A 22 36.07 74.61 -42.99
CA ASP A 22 36.14 76.07 -42.75
C ASP A 22 37.45 76.81 -42.38
N ASP A 23 37.55 77.94 -43.09
CA ASP A 23 38.32 79.18 -42.94
C ASP A 23 39.81 79.29 -43.37
N HIS A 24 39.93 79.94 -44.54
CA HIS A 24 40.79 81.07 -44.93
C HIS A 24 42.34 80.95 -44.98
N GLU A 25 42.85 81.33 -46.17
CA GLU A 25 44.18 81.92 -46.47
C GLU A 25 45.43 81.08 -46.21
N GLU A 26 46.53 81.17 -46.95
CA GLU A 26 46.91 81.74 -48.25
C GLU A 26 48.34 81.19 -48.51
N GLY A 27 48.67 80.89 -49.77
CA GLY A 27 50.06 80.82 -50.22
C GLY A 27 50.75 79.45 -50.15
N LYS A 28 51.67 79.11 -51.05
CA LYS A 28 52.21 79.78 -52.22
C LYS A 28 53.14 78.75 -52.89
N THR A 29 53.07 78.64 -54.21
CA THR A 29 54.14 78.26 -55.16
C THR A 29 54.79 76.87 -55.04
N ASP A 30 55.40 76.31 -56.07
CA ASP A 30 55.27 76.32 -57.53
C ASP A 30 56.38 75.35 -57.99
N LEU A 31 56.08 74.62 -59.06
CA LEU A 31 57.01 74.08 -60.07
C LEU A 31 58.29 73.32 -59.67
N GLY A 32 58.31 72.06 -60.11
CA GLY A 32 59.46 71.49 -60.82
C GLY A 32 59.84 70.08 -60.37
N GLN A 33 59.47 69.05 -61.14
CA GLN A 33 60.32 68.51 -62.22
C GLN A 33 59.81 67.13 -62.65
N PHE A 34 59.55 66.99 -63.95
CA PHE A 34 59.33 65.72 -64.63
C PHE A 34 60.61 64.88 -64.54
N ILE A 35 60.52 63.69 -63.95
CA ILE A 35 61.46 62.59 -64.23
C ILE A 35 60.62 61.38 -64.63
N SER A 36 60.73 61.02 -65.90
CA SER A 36 60.19 59.80 -66.46
C SER A 36 60.96 58.60 -65.90
N PHE A 37 60.26 57.60 -65.37
CA PHE A 37 60.76 56.23 -65.29
C PHE A 37 59.67 55.27 -65.81
N PRO A 38 60.01 54.39 -66.78
CA PRO A 38 59.09 53.41 -67.34
C PRO A 38 58.97 52.20 -66.41
N ASP A 39 57.84 51.49 -66.57
CA ASP A 39 57.58 50.11 -66.17
C ASP A 39 58.57 49.43 -65.21
N LEU A 40 58.14 49.26 -63.96
CA LEU A 40 58.57 48.12 -63.13
C LEU A 40 57.35 47.30 -62.73
N SER A 41 57.09 46.33 -63.61
CA SER A 41 56.30 45.12 -63.39
C SER A 41 56.79 44.35 -62.16
N MET A 42 56.16 44.58 -61.00
CA MET A 42 56.21 43.66 -59.86
C MET A 42 54.81 43.38 -59.32
N CYS A 43 53.94 42.82 -60.18
CA CYS A 43 52.61 42.32 -59.77
C CYS A 43 52.41 40.83 -60.12
N SER A 44 53.47 40.02 -60.29
CA SER A 44 53.29 38.57 -60.45
C SER A 44 53.15 37.81 -59.11
N SER A 45 53.56 38.41 -57.99
CA SER A 45 53.48 37.79 -56.65
C SER A 45 52.14 38.01 -55.94
N GLY A 46 51.34 39.01 -56.34
CA GLY A 46 50.02 39.29 -55.76
C GLY A 46 48.94 38.30 -56.20
N ALA A 47 49.02 37.80 -57.43
CA ALA A 47 48.07 36.82 -57.97
C ALA A 47 48.16 35.45 -57.27
N LEU A 48 49.39 35.01 -56.95
CA LEU A 48 49.64 33.80 -56.16
C LEU A 48 49.09 33.93 -54.73
N LEU A 49 49.32 35.07 -54.08
CA LEU A 49 48.81 35.34 -52.74
C LEU A 49 47.27 35.41 -52.71
N GLN A 50 46.64 36.02 -53.72
CA GLN A 50 45.19 36.03 -53.88
C GLN A 50 44.62 34.63 -54.12
N ALA A 51 45.27 33.82 -54.97
CA ALA A 51 44.83 32.45 -55.25
C ALA A 51 44.92 31.55 -53.99
N VAL A 52 46.00 31.68 -53.21
CA VAL A 52 46.19 30.95 -51.95
C VAL A 52 45.17 31.39 -50.90
N MET A 53 44.91 32.69 -50.76
CA MET A 53 43.89 33.20 -49.85
C MET A 53 42.47 32.76 -50.25
N ALA A 54 42.18 32.72 -51.56
CA ALA A 54 40.90 32.24 -52.06
C ALA A 54 40.69 30.74 -51.79
N ASP A 55 41.72 29.90 -51.99
CA ASP A 55 41.65 28.46 -51.66
C ASP A 55 41.49 28.24 -50.14
N LEU A 56 42.19 29.01 -49.32
CA LEU A 56 42.08 28.95 -47.86
C LEU A 56 40.68 29.35 -47.39
N MET A 57 40.12 30.45 -47.88
CA MET A 57 38.77 30.91 -47.55
C MET A 57 37.71 29.89 -47.99
N ARG A 58 37.90 29.25 -49.16
CA ARG A 58 37.01 28.19 -49.63
C ARG A 58 37.03 26.96 -48.70
N ARG A 59 38.22 26.48 -48.30
CA ARG A 59 38.37 25.34 -47.36
C ARG A 59 37.82 25.67 -45.97
N MET A 60 38.03 26.90 -45.49
CA MET A 60 37.44 27.35 -44.22
C MET A 60 35.90 27.38 -44.31
N SER A 61 35.34 27.85 -45.42
CA SER A 61 33.88 27.82 -45.65
C SER A 61 33.33 26.40 -45.74
N GLU A 62 34.02 25.48 -46.44
CA GLU A 62 33.62 24.06 -46.51
C GLU A 62 33.66 23.39 -45.13
N MET A 63 34.67 23.70 -44.31
CA MET A 63 34.78 23.22 -42.93
C MET A 63 33.69 23.82 -42.04
N GLU A 64 33.41 25.12 -42.16
CA GLU A 64 32.36 25.81 -41.42
C GLU A 64 30.96 25.27 -41.76
N ASN A 65 30.70 25.01 -43.04
CA ASN A 65 29.46 24.39 -43.51
C ASN A 65 29.29 22.96 -42.99
N THR A 66 30.37 22.27 -42.63
CA THR A 66 30.34 20.92 -42.04
C THR A 66 30.17 20.98 -40.51
N VAL A 67 30.81 21.94 -39.83
CA VAL A 67 30.78 22.07 -38.36
C VAL A 67 29.46 22.68 -37.86
N ARG A 68 28.89 23.65 -38.58
CA ARG A 68 27.65 24.33 -38.20
C ARG A 68 26.44 23.38 -37.97
N PRO A 69 26.14 22.41 -38.86
CA PRO A 69 25.06 21.46 -38.61
C PRO A 69 25.34 20.51 -37.44
N GLN A 70 26.60 20.17 -37.15
CA GLN A 70 26.96 19.37 -35.98
C GLN A 70 26.77 20.14 -34.67
N ALA A 71 27.11 21.43 -34.65
CA ALA A 71 26.89 22.28 -33.48
C ALA A 71 25.39 22.40 -33.13
N ALA A 72 24.52 22.53 -34.14
CA ALA A 72 23.06 22.56 -33.94
C ALA A 72 22.50 21.23 -33.38
N LEU A 73 23.07 20.10 -33.80
CA LEU A 73 22.70 18.79 -33.27
C LEU A 73 23.13 18.62 -31.81
N ILE A 74 24.31 19.12 -31.44
CA ILE A 74 24.81 19.07 -30.05
C ILE A 74 23.88 19.88 -29.13
N THR A 75 23.51 21.10 -29.51
CA THR A 75 22.59 21.92 -28.71
C THR A 75 21.23 21.26 -28.53
N GLU A 76 20.69 20.63 -29.58
CA GLU A 76 19.43 19.87 -29.51
C GLU A 76 19.54 18.67 -28.55
N LEU A 77 20.67 17.96 -28.57
CA LEU A 77 20.92 16.86 -27.65
C LEU A 77 21.07 17.33 -26.20
N GLU A 78 21.77 18.44 -25.98
CA GLU A 78 21.91 19.04 -24.64
C GLU A 78 20.55 19.47 -24.07
N ASP A 79 19.69 20.07 -24.90
CA ASP A 79 18.34 20.46 -24.50
C ASP A 79 17.48 19.23 -24.18
N ARG A 80 17.58 18.15 -24.96
CA ARG A 80 16.91 16.87 -24.65
C ARG A 80 17.42 16.24 -23.36
N VAL A 81 18.73 16.30 -23.08
CA VAL A 81 19.30 15.80 -21.82
C VAL A 81 18.77 16.62 -20.64
N ARG A 82 18.78 17.95 -20.74
CA ARG A 82 18.23 18.83 -19.70
C ARG A 82 16.76 18.52 -19.42
N SER A 83 15.97 18.32 -20.47
CA SER A 83 14.55 17.93 -20.36
C SER A 83 14.38 16.57 -19.67
N LEU A 84 15.21 15.58 -20.01
CA LEU A 84 15.17 14.25 -19.37
C LEU A 84 15.59 14.30 -17.89
N GLU A 85 16.57 15.14 -17.54
CA GLU A 85 16.98 15.33 -16.15
C GLU A 85 15.84 15.92 -15.30
N GLU A 86 15.11 16.91 -15.82
CA GLU A 86 13.92 17.47 -15.18
C GLU A 86 12.83 16.40 -14.98
N GLN A 87 12.58 15.56 -15.98
CA GLN A 87 11.64 14.45 -15.88
C GLN A 87 12.07 13.44 -14.81
N LEU A 88 13.35 13.09 -14.76
CA LEU A 88 13.87 12.15 -13.75
C LEU A 88 13.76 12.72 -12.34
N VAL A 89 14.01 14.01 -12.15
CA VAL A 89 13.81 14.69 -10.87
C VAL A 89 12.33 14.64 -10.49
N GLN A 90 11.43 14.92 -11.42
CA GLN A 90 9.99 14.86 -11.16
C GLN A 90 9.56 13.45 -10.74
N GLU A 91 9.95 12.41 -11.47
CA GLU A 91 9.66 11.01 -11.15
C GLU A 91 10.20 10.58 -9.78
N ARG A 92 11.39 11.05 -9.40
CA ARG A 92 11.93 10.79 -8.05
C ARG A 92 11.08 11.44 -6.96
N THR A 93 10.60 12.66 -7.18
CA THR A 93 9.74 13.35 -6.20
C THR A 93 8.35 12.72 -6.10
N THR A 94 7.75 12.30 -7.22
CA THR A 94 6.46 11.60 -7.23
C THR A 94 6.59 10.26 -6.53
N ARG A 95 7.66 9.50 -6.81
CA ARG A 95 7.96 8.24 -6.12
C ARG A 95 8.10 8.42 -4.61
N ALA A 96 8.87 9.41 -4.15
CA ALA A 96 9.05 9.68 -2.72
C ALA A 96 7.71 10.00 -2.02
N ARG A 97 6.83 10.77 -2.68
CA ARG A 97 5.47 11.05 -2.16
C ARG A 97 4.61 9.78 -2.07
N LEU A 98 4.69 8.91 -3.08
CA LEU A 98 3.96 7.65 -3.10
C LEU A 98 4.48 6.69 -2.02
N GLU A 99 5.79 6.57 -1.85
CA GLU A 99 6.40 5.75 -0.79
C GLU A 99 5.96 6.23 0.60
N GLY A 100 5.88 7.54 0.83
CA GLY A 100 5.32 8.10 2.07
C GLY A 100 3.86 7.70 2.31
N ARG A 101 3.02 7.75 1.26
CA ARG A 101 1.61 7.31 1.35
C ARG A 101 1.51 5.82 1.62
N VAL A 102 2.31 4.99 0.93
CA VAL A 102 2.36 3.53 1.12
C VAL A 102 2.78 3.19 2.56
N ASN A 103 3.82 3.83 3.07
CA ASN A 103 4.28 3.61 4.45
C ASN A 103 3.20 4.01 5.47
N THR A 104 2.47 5.10 5.24
CA THR A 104 1.36 5.53 6.09
C THR A 104 0.21 4.53 6.05
N THR A 105 -0.17 4.03 4.88
CA THR A 105 -1.21 3.01 4.74
C THR A 105 -0.80 1.69 5.39
N GLN A 106 0.47 1.30 5.29
CA GLN A 106 0.99 0.10 5.91
C GLN A 106 0.95 0.19 7.43
N ALA A 107 1.35 1.33 8.00
CA ALA A 107 1.25 1.57 9.44
C ALA A 107 -0.20 1.55 9.95
N GLY A 108 -1.13 2.13 9.18
CA GLY A 108 -2.56 2.04 9.47
C GLY A 108 -3.08 0.60 9.46
N LEU A 109 -2.67 -0.19 8.47
CA LEU A 109 -3.06 -1.60 8.35
C LEU A 109 -2.55 -2.43 9.54
N THR A 110 -1.29 -2.24 9.95
CA THR A 110 -0.74 -2.94 11.11
C THR A 110 -1.51 -2.61 12.39
N LEU A 111 -1.92 -1.35 12.57
CA LEU A 111 -2.75 -0.95 13.72
C LEU A 111 -4.12 -1.65 13.69
N VAL A 112 -4.77 -1.72 12.54
CA VAL A 112 -6.05 -2.42 12.38
C VAL A 112 -5.88 -3.92 12.67
N GLN A 113 -4.81 -4.54 12.20
CA GLN A 113 -4.51 -5.94 12.48
C GLN A 113 -4.27 -6.20 13.97
N ASP A 114 -3.51 -5.34 14.65
CA ASP A 114 -3.25 -5.45 16.09
C ASP A 114 -4.53 -5.27 16.92
N THR A 115 -5.39 -4.31 16.54
CA THR A 115 -6.67 -4.11 17.21
C THR A 115 -7.60 -5.31 17.01
N SER A 116 -7.64 -5.88 15.81
CA SER A 116 -8.39 -7.11 15.52
C SER A 116 -7.87 -8.30 16.34
N ALA A 117 -6.55 -8.47 16.44
CA ALA A 117 -5.94 -9.51 17.26
C ALA A 117 -6.32 -9.37 18.74
N ARG A 118 -6.22 -8.15 19.30
CA ARG A 118 -6.63 -7.87 20.68
C ARG A 118 -8.13 -8.08 20.90
N GLN A 119 -8.97 -7.73 19.93
CA GLN A 119 -10.41 -8.02 19.98
C GLN A 119 -10.68 -9.52 20.00
N GLY A 120 -9.99 -10.29 19.16
CA GLY A 120 -10.09 -11.76 19.14
C GLY A 120 -9.70 -12.38 20.48
N GLU A 121 -8.60 -11.91 21.08
CA GLU A 121 -8.15 -12.36 22.40
C GLU A 121 -9.16 -12.01 23.50
N MET A 122 -9.67 -10.78 23.52
CA MET A 122 -10.68 -10.34 24.49
C MET A 122 -11.98 -11.13 24.34
N ALA A 123 -12.44 -11.35 23.12
CA ALA A 123 -13.64 -12.15 22.85
C ALA A 123 -13.44 -13.61 23.29
N GLY A 124 -12.26 -14.19 23.03
CA GLY A 124 -11.90 -15.53 23.50
C GLY A 124 -11.88 -15.62 25.03
N LYS A 125 -11.32 -14.61 25.71
CA LYS A 125 -11.30 -14.56 27.17
C LYS A 125 -12.70 -14.41 27.76
N LEU A 126 -13.51 -13.47 27.25
CA LEU A 126 -14.89 -13.29 27.70
C LEU A 126 -15.71 -14.57 27.53
N LYS A 127 -15.53 -15.27 26.42
CA LYS A 127 -16.15 -16.56 26.15
C LYS A 127 -15.73 -17.62 27.18
N SER A 128 -14.43 -17.73 27.47
CA SER A 128 -13.91 -18.68 28.48
C SER A 128 -14.41 -18.36 29.89
N ASP A 129 -14.39 -17.08 30.27
CA ASP A 129 -14.85 -16.61 31.57
C ASP A 129 -16.36 -16.85 31.72
N LEU A 130 -17.16 -16.63 30.67
CA LEU A 130 -18.59 -16.95 30.65
C LEU A 130 -18.83 -18.46 30.83
N CYS A 131 -18.12 -19.31 30.09
CA CYS A 131 -18.26 -20.76 30.24
C CYS A 131 -17.84 -21.24 31.65
N ARG A 132 -16.83 -20.60 32.28
CA ARG A 132 -16.40 -20.93 33.65
C ARG A 132 -17.35 -20.40 34.72
N ALA A 133 -17.85 -19.17 34.55
CA ALA A 133 -18.77 -18.54 35.49
C ALA A 133 -20.17 -19.18 35.43
N THR A 134 -20.54 -19.72 34.27
CA THR A 134 -21.84 -20.33 34.03
C THR A 134 -21.73 -21.68 33.30
N PRO A 135 -21.23 -22.74 33.96
CA PRO A 135 -21.36 -24.13 33.47
C PRO A 135 -22.84 -24.58 33.35
N LYS A 136 -23.76 -23.71 33.77
CA LYS A 136 -25.22 -23.81 33.69
C LYS A 136 -25.80 -23.40 32.33
N LEU A 137 -25.01 -22.77 31.46
CA LEU A 137 -25.45 -22.36 30.13
C LEU A 137 -25.54 -23.57 29.21
N GLY A 138 -26.72 -24.19 29.20
CA GLY A 138 -27.04 -25.32 28.36
C GLY A 138 -28.54 -25.56 28.30
N ARG A 139 -28.92 -26.66 27.66
CA ARG A 139 -30.31 -27.06 27.51
C ARG A 139 -30.52 -28.41 28.16
N LEU A 140 -31.39 -28.43 29.18
CA LEU A 140 -31.94 -29.67 29.72
C LEU A 140 -33.06 -30.17 28.81
N PHE A 141 -33.09 -31.47 28.53
CA PHE A 141 -34.17 -32.10 27.78
C PHE A 141 -34.41 -33.54 28.22
N HIS A 142 -35.65 -33.98 28.05
CA HIS A 142 -36.07 -35.34 28.33
C HIS A 142 -35.82 -36.25 27.12
N GLN A 143 -35.20 -37.41 27.33
CA GLN A 143 -34.89 -38.40 26.30
C GLN A 143 -35.62 -39.70 26.61
N LYS A 144 -36.42 -40.16 25.63
CA LYS A 144 -37.16 -41.43 25.68
C LYS A 144 -36.54 -42.42 24.70
N SER A 145 -36.71 -43.71 24.97
CA SER A 145 -36.33 -44.75 24.01
C SER A 145 -37.27 -44.75 22.80
N SER A 146 -36.73 -45.18 21.66
CA SER A 146 -37.54 -45.45 20.46
C SER A 146 -38.55 -46.57 20.70
N ALA A 147 -38.29 -47.47 21.65
CA ALA A 147 -39.20 -48.54 22.08
C ALA A 147 -40.31 -48.07 23.05
N GLY A 148 -40.35 -46.78 23.39
CA GLY A 148 -41.35 -46.19 24.28
C GLY A 148 -40.76 -45.66 25.59
N HIS A 149 -41.65 -45.42 26.56
CA HIS A 149 -41.31 -44.92 27.89
C HIS A 149 -40.72 -45.99 28.78
N TYR A 150 -39.80 -45.59 29.66
CA TYR A 150 -39.22 -46.43 30.70
C TYR A 150 -38.57 -47.67 30.09
N LYS A 151 -37.47 -47.44 29.37
CA LYS A 151 -36.77 -48.49 28.62
C LYS A 151 -35.26 -48.40 28.72
N TYR A 152 -34.71 -47.43 29.46
CA TYR A 152 -33.28 -47.32 29.68
C TYR A 152 -32.92 -47.83 31.07
N ASP A 153 -31.88 -48.67 31.13
CA ASP A 153 -31.02 -48.73 32.30
C ASP A 153 -30.11 -47.48 32.39
N LEU A 154 -29.30 -47.38 33.45
CA LEU A 154 -28.46 -46.20 33.67
C LEU A 154 -27.39 -46.03 32.57
N GLU A 155 -26.81 -47.11 32.06
CA GLU A 155 -25.76 -47.06 31.04
C GLU A 155 -26.35 -46.76 29.65
N GLU A 156 -27.50 -47.33 29.33
CA GLU A 156 -28.28 -47.01 28.14
C GLU A 156 -28.72 -45.54 28.15
N ALA A 157 -29.11 -45.01 29.31
CA ALA A 157 -29.45 -43.60 29.47
C ALA A 157 -28.25 -42.67 29.21
N LYS A 158 -27.06 -43.03 29.74
CA LYS A 158 -25.80 -42.32 29.43
C LYS A 158 -25.52 -42.34 27.94
N HIS A 159 -25.62 -43.51 27.31
CA HIS A 159 -25.38 -43.67 25.88
C HIS A 159 -26.38 -42.87 25.04
N ALA A 160 -27.66 -42.89 25.40
CA ALA A 160 -28.71 -42.15 24.71
C ALA A 160 -28.49 -40.63 24.73
N CYS A 161 -28.03 -40.08 25.86
CA CYS A 161 -27.63 -38.67 25.93
C CYS A 161 -26.38 -38.41 25.08
N ALA A 162 -25.37 -39.27 25.12
CA ALA A 162 -24.12 -39.12 24.37
C ALA A 162 -24.34 -39.07 22.85
N VAL A 163 -25.22 -39.94 22.31
CA VAL A 163 -25.60 -39.94 20.88
C VAL A 163 -26.20 -38.59 20.44
N ARG A 164 -26.74 -37.81 21.38
CA ARG A 164 -27.28 -36.47 21.14
C ARG A 164 -26.32 -35.36 21.57
N ASN A 165 -25.02 -35.62 21.66
CA ASN A 165 -24.02 -34.65 22.11
C ASN A 165 -24.42 -34.00 23.44
N ALA A 166 -24.82 -34.83 24.40
CA ALA A 166 -25.25 -34.42 25.73
C ALA A 166 -24.73 -35.42 26.77
N THR A 167 -24.70 -35.01 28.03
CA THR A 167 -24.43 -35.89 29.17
C THR A 167 -25.71 -36.07 29.98
N LEU A 168 -25.74 -37.05 30.89
CA LEU A 168 -26.83 -37.09 31.86
C LEU A 168 -26.82 -35.79 32.67
N ALA A 169 -28.00 -35.22 32.88
CA ALA A 169 -28.17 -34.02 33.66
C ALA A 169 -27.86 -34.29 35.14
N SER A 170 -27.26 -33.30 35.80
CA SER A 170 -27.17 -33.28 37.26
C SER A 170 -28.52 -32.91 37.90
N TYR A 171 -28.70 -33.28 39.17
CA TYR A 171 -29.87 -32.84 39.94
C TYR A 171 -30.02 -31.32 39.93
N HIS A 172 -28.91 -30.59 40.06
CA HIS A 172 -28.92 -29.13 40.07
C HIS A 172 -29.46 -28.55 38.75
N GLN A 173 -29.04 -29.09 37.59
CA GLN A 173 -29.57 -28.66 36.30
C GLN A 173 -31.07 -28.96 36.15
N LEU A 174 -31.53 -30.11 36.66
CA LEU A 174 -32.96 -30.44 36.70
C LEU A 174 -33.72 -29.48 37.63
N TYR A 175 -33.12 -29.11 38.77
CA TYR A 175 -33.69 -28.18 39.74
C TYR A 175 -33.88 -26.78 39.17
N GLU A 176 -32.89 -26.25 38.46
CA GLU A 176 -33.02 -24.96 37.78
C GLU A 176 -34.12 -25.00 36.72
N ALA A 177 -34.14 -26.03 35.88
CA ALA A 177 -35.20 -26.18 34.88
C ALA A 177 -36.59 -26.30 35.52
N TRP A 178 -36.69 -26.99 36.67
CA TRP A 178 -37.91 -27.03 37.46
C TRP A 178 -38.28 -25.65 37.99
N GLN A 179 -37.37 -24.89 38.59
CA GLN A 179 -37.63 -23.50 39.03
C GLN A 179 -38.16 -22.62 37.88
N ASP A 180 -37.71 -22.87 36.65
CA ASP A 180 -38.15 -22.18 35.43
C ASP A 180 -39.49 -22.69 34.85
N GLY A 181 -40.13 -23.67 35.49
CA GLY A 181 -41.46 -24.16 35.09
C GLY A 181 -41.51 -25.55 34.46
N LEU A 182 -40.42 -26.33 34.48
CA LEU A 182 -40.42 -27.69 33.91
C LEU A 182 -41.36 -28.62 34.70
N ASP A 183 -42.35 -29.19 34.01
CA ASP A 183 -43.32 -30.15 34.57
C ASP A 183 -43.44 -31.39 33.66
N VAL A 184 -42.76 -32.47 34.03
CA VAL A 184 -42.74 -33.72 33.25
C VAL A 184 -42.88 -34.88 34.21
N CYS A 185 -44.05 -35.52 34.19
CA CYS A 185 -44.32 -36.73 34.96
C CYS A 185 -43.79 -37.97 34.23
N ALA A 186 -42.47 -38.07 34.17
CA ALA A 186 -41.78 -39.26 33.72
C ALA A 186 -40.48 -39.45 34.50
N CYS A 187 -40.37 -40.60 35.16
CA CYS A 187 -39.14 -41.01 35.83
C CYS A 187 -37.98 -41.12 34.84
N ALA A 188 -36.90 -40.38 35.10
CA ALA A 188 -35.72 -40.38 34.24
C ALA A 188 -34.42 -40.30 35.05
N TRP A 189 -33.40 -40.97 34.53
CA TRP A 189 -32.06 -41.05 35.13
C TRP A 189 -31.35 -39.70 35.12
N LEU A 190 -30.60 -39.46 36.20
CA LEU A 190 -29.68 -38.34 36.39
C LEU A 190 -28.24 -38.83 36.51
N SER A 191 -27.28 -37.91 36.43
CA SER A 191 -25.84 -38.21 36.48
C SER A 191 -25.37 -38.84 37.80
N ASP A 192 -26.12 -38.63 38.88
CA ASP A 192 -25.88 -39.22 40.21
C ASP A 192 -26.40 -40.66 40.34
N GLY A 193 -26.99 -41.21 39.28
CA GLY A 193 -27.57 -42.56 39.27
C GLY A 193 -28.95 -42.63 39.92
N THR A 194 -29.56 -41.52 40.31
CA THR A 194 -30.95 -41.49 40.78
C THR A 194 -31.91 -41.29 39.62
N ALA A 195 -33.15 -41.75 39.79
CA ALA A 195 -34.24 -41.47 38.86
C ALA A 195 -35.24 -40.52 39.52
N ARG A 196 -35.57 -39.41 38.84
CA ARG A 196 -36.46 -38.36 39.38
C ARG A 196 -37.34 -37.76 38.29
N TYR A 197 -38.46 -37.17 38.69
CA TYR A 197 -39.34 -36.41 37.80
C TYR A 197 -39.81 -35.09 38.44
N PRO A 198 -39.75 -33.96 37.71
CA PRO A 198 -40.19 -32.66 38.21
C PRO A 198 -41.71 -32.46 38.02
N THR A 199 -42.39 -31.92 39.03
CA THR A 199 -43.81 -31.51 38.96
C THR A 199 -44.01 -30.07 39.37
N GLN A 200 -44.73 -29.30 38.55
CA GLN A 200 -45.17 -27.94 38.90
C GLN A 200 -46.62 -27.86 39.33
N THR A 201 -47.39 -28.92 39.06
CA THR A 201 -48.77 -29.05 39.50
C THR A 201 -48.98 -30.37 40.22
N ALA A 202 -49.62 -30.32 41.39
CA ALA A 202 -50.07 -31.51 42.10
C ALA A 202 -51.16 -32.23 41.30
N ARG A 203 -50.90 -33.46 40.85
CA ARG A 203 -51.83 -34.26 40.05
C ARG A 203 -51.85 -35.73 40.49
N SER A 204 -53.04 -36.33 40.43
CA SER A 204 -53.24 -37.76 40.67
C SER A 204 -52.42 -38.58 39.68
N GLY A 205 -51.60 -39.51 40.19
CA GLY A 205 -50.70 -40.33 39.38
C GLY A 205 -49.27 -39.78 39.23
N CYS A 206 -49.00 -38.54 39.66
CA CYS A 206 -47.66 -37.93 39.62
C CYS A 206 -47.32 -37.25 40.97
N GLY A 207 -47.37 -38.03 42.04
CA GLY A 207 -46.91 -37.64 43.38
C GLY A 207 -47.76 -36.65 44.17
N ASN A 208 -48.84 -36.09 43.61
CA ASN A 208 -49.79 -35.19 44.31
C ASN A 208 -49.15 -33.99 45.04
N LYS A 209 -47.96 -33.55 44.63
CA LYS A 209 -47.25 -32.40 45.17
C LYS A 209 -46.44 -31.69 44.07
N VAL A 210 -46.01 -30.47 44.37
CA VAL A 210 -45.13 -29.65 43.53
C VAL A 210 -43.71 -29.84 44.05
N ASP A 211 -42.92 -30.70 43.41
CA ASP A 211 -41.58 -31.09 43.86
C ASP A 211 -40.80 -31.81 42.74
N ILE A 212 -39.52 -32.10 42.96
CA ILE A 212 -38.76 -33.07 42.17
C ILE A 212 -38.82 -34.41 42.89
N ILE A 213 -39.71 -35.27 42.41
CA ILE A 213 -40.07 -36.51 43.09
C ILE A 213 -39.10 -37.62 42.69
N ASN A 214 -38.58 -38.32 43.70
CA ASN A 214 -37.72 -39.49 43.52
C ASN A 214 -38.55 -40.71 43.11
N CYS A 215 -38.06 -41.46 42.13
CA CYS A 215 -38.66 -42.70 41.63
C CYS A 215 -38.24 -43.94 42.43
N GLY A 216 -37.36 -43.80 43.42
CA GLY A 216 -36.84 -44.94 44.19
C GLY A 216 -36.03 -45.89 43.30
N ASP A 217 -36.10 -47.18 43.60
CA ASP A 217 -35.35 -48.22 42.90
C ASP A 217 -36.08 -48.75 41.64
N HIS A 218 -37.10 -48.03 41.18
CA HIS A 218 -37.84 -48.41 39.98
C HIS A 218 -36.96 -48.25 38.75
N THR A 219 -36.80 -49.34 38.01
CA THR A 219 -36.15 -49.40 36.70
C THR A 219 -36.99 -50.30 35.80
N PRO A 220 -36.93 -50.14 34.47
CA PRO A 220 -36.21 -49.13 33.68
C PRO A 220 -36.83 -47.71 33.75
N ASN A 221 -36.08 -46.68 33.33
CA ASN A 221 -36.52 -45.27 33.30
C ASN A 221 -36.26 -44.59 31.95
N ASP A 222 -36.68 -43.34 31.79
CA ASP A 222 -36.24 -42.45 30.70
C ASP A 222 -34.89 -41.77 31.09
N ALA A 223 -34.42 -40.77 30.34
CA ALA A 223 -33.15 -40.09 30.64
C ALA A 223 -33.28 -38.56 30.63
N TRP A 224 -32.74 -37.89 31.64
CA TRP A 224 -32.56 -36.45 31.63
C TRP A 224 -31.19 -36.13 31.04
N CYS A 225 -31.17 -35.42 29.92
CA CYS A 225 -29.93 -35.05 29.25
C CYS A 225 -29.69 -33.54 29.36
N PHE A 226 -28.43 -33.16 29.51
CA PHE A 226 -27.99 -31.77 29.48
C PHE A 226 -26.98 -31.59 28.35
N ARG A 227 -27.28 -30.63 27.46
CA ARG A 227 -26.35 -30.22 26.40
C ARG A 227 -25.80 -28.85 26.75
N GLU A 228 -24.50 -28.77 26.95
CA GLU A 228 -23.80 -27.49 27.08
C GLU A 228 -23.95 -26.65 25.80
N MET A 229 -23.92 -25.33 25.92
CA MET A 229 -23.95 -24.46 24.74
C MET A 229 -22.79 -24.81 23.80
N ALA A 230 -23.08 -24.92 22.49
CA ALA A 230 -22.13 -25.32 21.45
C ALA A 230 -20.87 -24.44 21.34
N ASN A 231 -20.84 -23.31 22.05
CA ASN A 231 -19.72 -22.41 22.11
C ASN A 231 -18.80 -22.69 23.32
N CYS A 232 -19.17 -23.54 24.27
CA CYS A 232 -18.33 -23.87 25.43
C CYS A 232 -17.57 -25.19 25.30
N GLY A 233 -17.74 -25.92 24.19
CA GLY A 233 -17.05 -27.17 23.86
C GLY A 233 -16.09 -27.06 22.69
#